data_AF-A0A920JF82-F1
#
_entry.id   AF-A0A920JF82-F1
#
_cell.length_a   1.000
_cell.length_b   1.000
_cell.length_c   1.000
_cell.angle_alpha   90.00
_cell.angle_beta   90.00
_cell.angle_gamma   90.00
#
_symmetry.space_group_name_H-M   'P 1'
#
loop_
_entity.id
_entity.type
_entity.pdbx_description
1 polymer ?
#
loop_
_entity_poly.entity_id
_entity_poly.type
_entity_poly.pdbx_seq_one_letter_code
_entity_poly.pdbx_strand_id
1 'polypeptide(L)'
;MYGDSLDTIDELYPSSWFQPNFATWIGETDENQAWDLLYQTRIDFEEAKKSGDYSDEQINQAYEYMLLAEGSDWFWWYGLDQDSTVDYYFDQAFKDLLRMVYLSLGLEEPGF
;
A
#
# COMPACT_ATOMS: atom_id res chain seq x y z
N MET A 1 -12.21 0.08 33.95
CA MET A 1 -12.62 -0.38 32.61
C MET A 1 -13.82 0.49 32.24
N TYR A 2 -13.65 1.46 31.34
CA TYR A 2 -14.59 2.56 31.08
C TYR A 2 -15.65 2.23 30.00
N GLY A 3 -15.95 0.94 29.79
CA GLY A 3 -16.65 0.46 28.58
C GLY A 3 -18.03 1.07 28.34
N ASP A 4 -18.78 1.36 29.41
CA ASP A 4 -20.17 1.83 29.33
C ASP A 4 -20.35 3.31 29.74
N SER A 5 -19.26 4.05 30.01
CA SER A 5 -19.32 5.42 30.57
C SER A 5 -18.64 6.48 29.69
N LEU A 6 -18.39 6.18 28.43
CA LEU A 6 -17.80 7.13 27.48
C LEU A 6 -18.90 7.72 26.60
N ASP A 7 -18.86 9.04 26.42
CA ASP A 7 -19.71 9.73 25.46
C ASP A 7 -19.42 9.23 24.04
N THR A 8 -20.48 9.01 23.25
CA THR A 8 -20.36 8.56 21.87
C THR A 8 -20.06 9.73 20.93
N ILE A 9 -19.28 9.46 19.89
CA ILE A 9 -19.10 10.37 18.76
C ILE A 9 -19.98 9.85 17.63
N ASP A 10 -21.11 10.52 17.37
CA ASP A 10 -22.09 10.08 16.38
C ASP A 10 -21.56 10.21 14.94
N GLU A 11 -20.66 11.18 14.71
CA GLU A 11 -20.01 11.42 13.42
C GLU A 11 -18.50 11.59 13.60
N LEU A 12 -17.73 10.65 13.03
CA LEU A 12 -16.27 10.68 13.09
C LEU A 12 -15.71 11.30 11.80
N TYR A 13 -15.08 12.47 11.94
CA TYR A 13 -14.41 13.14 10.82
C TYR A 13 -13.18 12.33 10.35
N PRO A 14 -13.01 12.09 9.03
CA PRO A 14 -11.89 11.33 8.50
C PRO A 14 -10.58 12.12 8.62
N SER A 15 -9.68 11.64 9.46
CA SER A 15 -8.43 12.31 9.79
C SER A 15 -7.41 11.34 10.34
N SER A 16 -6.14 11.76 10.37
CA SER A 16 -5.11 11.13 11.18
C SER A 16 -4.88 11.90 12.49
N TRP A 17 -4.13 11.30 13.40
CA TRP A 17 -3.66 11.95 14.63
C TRP A 17 -2.42 12.84 14.42
N PHE A 18 -1.71 12.65 13.30
CA PHE A 18 -0.50 13.40 12.98
C PHE A 18 -0.84 14.79 12.43
N GLN A 19 -1.82 14.85 11.52
CA GLN A 19 -2.43 16.07 11.01
C GLN A 19 -3.95 15.88 10.86
N PRO A 20 -4.77 16.94 10.91
CA PRO A 20 -6.23 16.85 10.81
C PRO A 20 -6.73 16.50 9.37
N ASN A 21 -5.98 15.68 8.64
CA ASN A 21 -6.19 15.20 7.28
C ASN A 21 -5.30 13.95 7.02
N PHE A 22 -5.13 13.57 5.76
CA PHE A 22 -4.25 12.49 5.30
C PHE A 22 -3.11 12.96 4.41
N ALA A 23 -2.79 14.27 4.39
CA ALA A 23 -1.85 14.86 3.43
C ALA A 23 -0.46 14.21 3.46
N THR A 24 -0.04 13.68 4.62
CA THR A 24 1.22 12.94 4.82
C THR A 24 1.32 11.61 4.06
N TRP A 25 0.24 11.13 3.47
CA TRP A 25 0.25 9.87 2.70
C TRP A 25 -0.37 10.01 1.31
N ILE A 26 -0.97 11.16 0.98
CA ILE A 26 -1.67 11.37 -0.30
C ILE A 26 -1.81 12.85 -0.64
N GLY A 27 -1.51 13.18 -1.90
CA GLY A 27 -1.72 14.50 -2.47
C GLY A 27 -0.50 15.02 -3.22
N GLU A 28 0.71 14.61 -2.83
CA GLU A 28 1.94 14.94 -3.55
C GLU A 28 2.16 14.06 -4.78
N THR A 29 3.04 14.50 -5.68
CA THR A 29 3.26 13.81 -6.97
C THR A 29 3.77 12.38 -6.75
N ASP A 30 4.77 12.21 -5.89
CA ASP A 30 5.42 10.92 -5.67
C ASP A 30 4.51 9.94 -4.91
N GLU A 31 3.76 10.44 -3.92
CA GLU A 31 2.74 9.66 -3.21
C GLU A 31 1.64 9.17 -4.16
N ASN A 32 1.12 10.05 -5.01
CA ASN A 32 0.06 9.71 -5.97
C ASN A 32 0.57 8.67 -6.98
N GLN A 33 1.82 8.79 -7.45
CA GLN A 33 2.43 7.79 -8.32
C GLN A 33 2.55 6.44 -7.61
N ALA A 34 2.99 6.41 -6.35
CA ALA A 34 3.06 5.18 -5.58
C ALA A 34 1.67 4.54 -5.39
N TRP A 35 0.63 5.35 -5.15
CA TRP A 35 -0.76 4.87 -5.05
C TRP A 35 -1.26 4.29 -6.38
N ASP A 36 -0.94 4.92 -7.51
CA ASP A 36 -1.30 4.41 -8.83
C ASP A 36 -0.65 3.04 -9.11
N LEU A 37 0.62 2.87 -8.75
CA LEU A 37 1.33 1.59 -8.88
C LEU A 37 0.74 0.51 -7.98
N LEU A 38 0.43 0.85 -6.72
CA LEU A 38 -0.19 -0.07 -5.77
C LEU A 38 -1.59 -0.48 -6.25
N TYR A 39 -2.38 0.47 -6.74
CA TYR A 39 -3.72 0.25 -7.27
C TYR A 39 -3.67 -0.70 -8.48
N GLN A 40 -2.79 -0.44 -9.45
CA GLN A 40 -2.67 -1.31 -10.62
C GLN A 40 -2.25 -2.73 -10.23
N THR A 41 -1.25 -2.86 -9.34
CA THR A 41 -0.80 -4.16 -8.83
C THR A 41 -1.94 -4.93 -8.15
N ARG A 42 -2.78 -4.23 -7.38
CA ARG A 42 -3.96 -4.84 -6.72
C ARG A 42 -4.99 -5.32 -7.73
N ILE A 43 -5.26 -4.54 -8.78
CA ILE A 43 -6.17 -4.94 -9.85
C ILE A 43 -5.66 -6.22 -10.53
N ASP A 44 -4.40 -6.23 -10.93
CA ASP A 44 -3.78 -7.38 -11.61
C ASP A 44 -3.81 -8.64 -10.73
N PHE A 45 -3.52 -8.49 -9.43
CA PHE A 45 -3.63 -9.58 -8.45
C PHE A 45 -5.07 -10.12 -8.35
N GLU A 46 -6.07 -9.25 -8.23
CA GLU A 46 -7.47 -9.67 -8.11
C GLU A 46 -8.00 -10.31 -9.40
N GLU A 47 -7.50 -9.89 -10.57
CA GLU A 47 -7.79 -10.55 -11.85
C GLU A 47 -7.17 -11.95 -11.94
N ALA A 48 -5.88 -12.08 -11.60
CA ALA A 48 -5.18 -13.36 -11.54
C ALA A 48 -5.87 -14.34 -10.57
N LYS A 49 -6.25 -13.86 -9.39
CA LYS A 49 -6.99 -14.66 -8.39
C LYS A 49 -8.35 -15.16 -8.91
N LYS A 50 -9.06 -14.34 -9.69
CA LYS A 50 -10.37 -14.71 -10.25
C LYS A 50 -10.27 -15.65 -11.45
N SER A 51 -9.14 -15.69 -12.15
CA SER A 51 -8.97 -16.54 -13.34
C SER A 51 -9.01 -18.03 -12.99
N GLY A 52 -8.52 -18.40 -11.81
CA GLY A 52 -8.40 -19.80 -11.37
C GLY A 52 -7.20 -20.53 -11.99
N ASP A 53 -6.28 -19.82 -12.63
CA ASP A 53 -5.10 -20.40 -13.29
C ASP A 53 -3.93 -20.65 -12.33
N TYR A 54 -4.02 -20.14 -11.11
CA TYR A 54 -2.95 -20.18 -10.12
C TYR A 54 -3.30 -21.08 -8.95
N SER A 55 -2.29 -21.72 -8.37
CA SER A 55 -2.47 -22.49 -7.15
C SER A 55 -2.75 -21.59 -5.95
N ASP A 56 -3.43 -22.13 -4.93
CA ASP A 56 -3.68 -21.42 -3.66
C ASP A 56 -2.38 -20.90 -3.03
N GLU A 57 -1.28 -21.64 -3.17
CA GLU A 57 0.04 -21.24 -2.66
C GLU A 57 0.55 -19.97 -3.36
N GLN A 58 0.46 -19.91 -4.70
CA GLN A 58 0.87 -18.72 -5.46
C GLN A 58 0.01 -17.51 -5.11
N ILE A 59 -1.31 -17.71 -4.97
CA ILE A 59 -2.24 -16.65 -4.59
C ILE A 59 -1.93 -16.15 -3.17
N ASN A 60 -1.68 -17.04 -2.22
CA ASN A 60 -1.34 -16.65 -0.85
C ASN A 60 0.00 -15.91 -0.79
N GLN A 61 1.02 -16.40 -1.49
CA GLN A 61 2.32 -15.74 -1.54
C GLN A 61 2.23 -14.34 -2.15
N ALA A 62 1.52 -14.20 -3.28
CA ALA A 62 1.28 -12.90 -3.91
C ALA A 62 0.50 -11.95 -2.99
N TYR A 63 -0.48 -12.48 -2.26
CA TYR A 63 -1.27 -11.71 -1.30
C TYR A 63 -0.43 -11.23 -0.10
N GLU A 64 0.50 -12.04 0.40
CA GLU A 64 1.43 -11.60 1.45
C GLU A 64 2.29 -10.42 1.00
N TYR A 65 2.82 -10.46 -0.23
CA TYR A 65 3.56 -9.31 -0.79
C TYR A 65 2.67 -8.09 -1.01
N MET A 66 1.42 -8.28 -1.43
CA MET A 66 0.44 -7.20 -1.52
C MET A 66 0.24 -6.51 -0.17
N LEU A 67 0.08 -7.28 0.91
CA LEU A 67 -0.07 -6.73 2.27
C LEU A 67 1.19 -5.98 2.75
N LEU A 68 2.38 -6.46 2.39
CA LEU A 68 3.63 -5.74 2.68
C LEU A 68 3.69 -4.40 1.93
N ALA A 69 3.26 -4.37 0.66
CA ALA A 69 3.23 -3.15 -0.14
C ALA A 69 2.15 -2.15 0.30
N GLU A 70 1.08 -2.60 0.97
CA GLU A 70 0.03 -1.75 1.54
C GLU A 70 0.44 -1.04 2.86
N GLY A 71 1.68 -1.22 3.30
CA GLY A 71 2.22 -0.54 4.49
C GLY A 71 2.22 0.99 4.33
N SER A 72 1.64 1.71 5.29
CA SER A 72 1.61 3.18 5.26
C SER A 72 2.99 3.83 5.34
N ASP A 73 3.99 3.11 5.87
CA ASP A 73 5.37 3.57 5.96
C ASP A 73 5.96 3.94 4.60
N TRP A 74 5.58 3.27 3.50
CA TRP A 74 6.05 3.64 2.17
C TRP A 74 5.63 5.07 1.82
N PHE A 75 4.34 5.37 2.00
CA PHE A 75 3.75 6.68 1.72
C PHE A 75 4.21 7.75 2.68
N TRP A 76 4.58 7.39 3.91
CA TRP A 76 5.18 8.32 4.87
C TRP A 76 6.52 8.89 4.40
N TRP A 77 7.29 8.12 3.61
CA TRP A 77 8.60 8.53 3.09
C TRP A 77 8.54 9.14 1.69
N TYR A 78 7.42 9.04 0.98
CA TYR A 78 7.22 9.72 -0.28
C TYR A 78 6.80 11.18 -0.07
N GLY A 79 7.10 12.05 -1.04
CA GLY A 79 6.77 13.47 -0.97
C GLY A 79 7.83 14.31 -0.26
N LEU A 80 7.48 15.55 0.07
CA LEU A 80 8.38 16.55 0.66
C LEU A 80 8.13 16.76 2.16
N ASP A 81 7.07 16.17 2.70
CA ASP A 81 6.67 16.31 4.10
C ASP A 81 7.70 15.72 5.08
N GLN A 82 8.34 14.61 4.71
CA GLN A 82 9.37 13.92 5.50
C GLN A 82 10.64 13.71 4.67
N ASP A 83 11.79 13.57 5.34
CA ASP A 83 13.08 13.28 4.70
C ASP A 83 13.63 11.99 5.32
N SER A 84 13.68 10.92 4.53
CA SER A 84 14.22 9.65 4.99
C SER A 84 15.76 9.63 4.98
N THR A 85 16.38 10.59 4.30
CA THR A 85 17.80 10.67 3.90
C THR A 85 18.26 9.53 2.97
N VAL A 86 17.35 8.60 2.62
CA VAL A 86 17.59 7.43 1.79
C VAL A 86 16.38 7.11 0.89
N ASP A 87 15.74 8.13 0.30
CA ASP A 87 14.45 7.98 -0.41
C ASP A 87 14.50 6.94 -1.53
N TYR A 88 15.64 6.84 -2.23
CA TYR A 88 15.89 5.83 -3.25
C TYR A 88 15.76 4.39 -2.71
N TYR A 89 16.20 4.13 -1.48
CA TYR A 89 16.08 2.82 -0.87
C TYR A 89 14.62 2.46 -0.60
N PHE A 90 13.83 3.40 -0.06
CA PHE A 90 12.40 3.19 0.19
C PHE A 90 11.63 3.00 -1.11
N ASP A 91 11.93 3.80 -2.14
CA ASP A 91 11.30 3.64 -3.46
C ASP A 91 11.58 2.26 -4.07
N GLN A 92 12.86 1.85 -4.06
CA GLN A 92 13.24 0.55 -4.60
C GLN A 92 12.60 -0.60 -3.80
N ALA A 93 12.61 -0.52 -2.48
CA ALA A 93 12.02 -1.56 -1.62
C ALA A 93 10.50 -1.69 -1.84
N PHE A 94 9.78 -0.56 -1.94
CA PHE A 94 8.36 -0.56 -2.27
C PHE A 94 8.09 -1.20 -3.63
N LYS A 95 8.82 -0.77 -4.67
CA LYS A 95 8.68 -1.34 -6.03
C LYS A 95 9.04 -2.82 -6.09
N ASP A 96 10.03 -3.25 -5.32
CA ASP A 96 10.40 -4.68 -5.22
C ASP A 96 9.25 -5.50 -4.62
N LEU A 97 8.53 -4.98 -3.61
CA LEU A 97 7.35 -5.66 -3.08
C LEU A 97 6.24 -5.79 -4.13
N LEU A 98 6.00 -4.74 -4.93
CA LEU A 98 5.05 -4.83 -6.05
C LEU A 98 5.48 -5.88 -7.06
N ARG A 99 6.76 -5.89 -7.49
CA ARG A 99 7.31 -6.91 -8.41
C ARG A 99 7.16 -8.33 -7.85
N MET A 100 7.33 -8.52 -6.55
CA MET A 100 7.15 -9.83 -5.91
C MET A 100 5.72 -10.36 -6.01
N VAL A 101 4.70 -9.50 -6.10
CA VAL A 101 3.32 -9.92 -6.40
C VAL A 101 3.26 -10.60 -7.77
N TYR A 102 3.82 -9.96 -8.81
CA TYR A 102 3.86 -10.51 -10.17
C TYR A 102 4.70 -11.79 -10.27
N LEU A 103 5.88 -11.79 -9.65
CA LEU A 103 6.79 -12.95 -9.65
C LEU A 103 6.16 -14.17 -8.97
N SER A 104 5.40 -13.97 -7.89
CA SER A 104 4.68 -15.05 -7.19
C SER A 104 3.62 -15.70 -8.09
N LEU A 105 3.07 -14.94 -9.03
CA LEU A 105 2.12 -15.39 -10.04
C LEU A 105 2.81 -15.81 -11.35
N GLY A 106 4.15 -15.78 -11.44
CA GLY A 106 4.88 -16.08 -12.67
C GLY A 106 4.54 -15.14 -13.84
N LEU A 107 4.06 -13.93 -13.54
CA LEU A 107 3.79 -12.87 -14.51
C LEU A 107 5.08 -12.12 -14.86
N GLU A 108 5.06 -11.41 -15.99
CA GLU A 108 6.16 -10.51 -16.35
C GLU A 108 6.22 -9.35 -15.35
N GLU A 109 7.44 -8.94 -14.99
CA GLU A 109 7.66 -7.83 -14.08
C GLU A 109 7.20 -6.51 -14.71
N PRO A 110 6.55 -5.63 -13.94
CA PRO A 110 6.14 -4.34 -14.45
C PRO A 110 7.35 -3.40 -14.65
N GLY A 111 7.28 -2.54 -15.68
CA GLY A 111 8.42 -1.73 -16.15
C GLY A 111 8.67 -0.39 -15.44
N PHE A 112 8.30 -0.28 -14.16
CA PHE A 112 8.51 0.91 -13.32
C PHE A 112 9.69 0.75 -12.35
#